data_AF-A0AA36C271-F1
#
_entry.id   AF-A0AA36C271-F1
#
_cell.length_a   1.000
_cell.length_b   1.000
_cell.length_c   1.000
_cell.angle_alpha   90.00
_cell.angle_beta   90.00
_cell.angle_gamma   90.00
#
_symmetry.space_group_name_H-M   'P 1'
#
loop_
_entity.id
_entity.type
_entity.pdbx_description
1 polymer ?
#
loop_
_entity_poly.entity_id
_entity_poly.type
_entity_poly.pdbx_seq_one_letter_code
_entity_poly.pdbx_strand_id
1 'polypeptide(L)'
;MASTADFDDEAIDDEHFDDSALIFPPEVQEAIDQVLPSNDPLDRPDFNPVDYINTLFPTEQSLANIDDVVGKIRLKIRKLDEEIGTVVRGQTNVGENGRQALEEAQKAIQELFSKIKDIKDKAEKSEEMVKEITRDIKQLDHAKRHLTSSIITLNHLHMLNSAAVSTSKWQTYLQGVLNVLEHFDRYMAIPQIKQLSDKVKQIQAELGTQITADFEESFQGPSAKYGPSNLKQLAEACLVVNVLDPKVKRDILGWFVKLQLSEYTVLFAEDQDVAWLDKIDRRYAWIKRTLVSFEEKFGHIFPVEWEISERICIEFCEITRRELSKIMAKRATEIDVKLLLFAIQRTSNFESLIAKRFTGITLQENLPTKVAITPVMSPTNPFEEASSPYEPSNPFENENAESVEEPKEPCRVDLPFHRGFPPTRKSSCRRRGR
;
A
#
# COMPACT_ATOMS: atom_id res chain seq x y z
N MET A 1 19.16 24.16 63.94
CA MET A 1 19.71 22.89 64.48
C MET A 1 21.15 22.82 64.01
N ALA A 2 22.05 23.05 64.96
CA ALA A 2 23.49 23.02 64.78
C ALA A 2 23.98 21.57 64.85
N SER A 3 24.96 21.21 64.02
CA SER A 3 25.91 20.13 64.31
C SER A 3 27.24 20.46 63.63
N THR A 4 28.00 21.35 64.26
CA THR A 4 29.43 21.47 64.03
C THR A 4 30.09 20.45 64.95
N ALA A 5 30.69 19.42 64.37
CA ALA A 5 31.50 18.45 65.08
C ALA A 5 32.85 19.08 65.39
N ASP A 6 33.16 19.17 66.69
CA ASP A 6 34.49 19.47 67.22
C ASP A 6 35.48 18.43 66.69
N PHE A 7 36.52 18.89 66.00
CA PHE A 7 37.73 18.12 65.74
C PHE A 7 38.77 18.63 66.72
N ASP A 8 39.11 17.77 67.69
CA ASP A 8 40.15 18.01 68.67
C ASP A 8 41.51 18.21 67.99
N ASP A 9 42.13 19.34 68.33
CA ASP A 9 43.48 19.76 67.98
C ASP A 9 44.45 19.11 68.98
N GLU A 10 44.89 17.88 68.71
CA GLU A 10 45.98 17.25 69.46
C GLU A 10 47.31 17.59 68.77
N ALA A 11 48.01 18.54 69.39
CA ALA A 11 49.40 18.85 69.13
C ALA A 11 50.26 17.58 69.28
N ILE A 12 50.93 17.20 68.20
CA ILE A 12 51.92 16.13 68.19
C ILE A 12 53.18 16.70 68.84
N ASP A 13 53.45 16.26 70.07
CA ASP A 13 54.71 16.49 70.76
C ASP A 13 55.85 15.86 69.97
N ASP A 14 56.80 16.72 69.63
CA ASP A 14 57.96 16.49 68.77
C ASP A 14 59.13 15.99 69.63
N GLU A 15 59.01 14.81 70.23
CA GLU A 15 60.14 14.13 70.90
C GLU A 15 59.98 12.61 70.74
N HIS A 16 60.98 11.96 70.12
CA HIS A 16 61.38 10.54 70.12
C HIS A 16 61.80 10.08 68.72
N PHE A 17 62.96 10.57 68.26
CA PHE A 17 63.74 9.90 67.22
C PHE A 17 64.36 8.64 67.85
N ASP A 18 63.56 7.59 67.98
CA ASP A 18 64.02 6.27 68.45
C ASP A 18 64.37 5.40 67.24
N ASP A 19 65.53 4.75 67.33
CA ASP A 19 66.28 4.06 66.28
C ASP A 19 65.59 2.72 65.88
N SER A 20 64.35 2.82 65.40
CA SER A 20 63.51 1.67 65.05
C SER A 20 63.73 1.30 63.58
N ALA A 21 64.42 0.18 63.34
CA ALA A 21 64.48 -0.46 62.03
C ALA A 21 63.06 -0.55 61.43
N LEU A 22 62.89 -0.09 60.18
CA LEU A 22 61.63 -0.18 59.45
C LEU A 22 61.27 -1.66 59.20
N ILE A 23 60.41 -2.25 60.04
CA ILE A 23 59.92 -3.62 59.87
C ILE A 23 58.64 -3.58 59.05
N PHE A 24 58.70 -4.03 57.79
CA PHE A 24 57.53 -4.15 56.94
C PHE A 24 56.73 -5.43 57.23
N PRO A 25 55.40 -5.43 57.06
CA PRO A 25 54.60 -6.65 57.09
C PRO A 25 55.11 -7.67 56.05
N PRO A 26 55.04 -8.98 56.34
CA PRO A 26 55.65 -10.02 55.51
C PRO A 26 55.15 -10.03 54.05
N GLU A 27 53.89 -9.68 53.82
CA GLU A 27 53.30 -9.56 52.47
C GLU A 27 53.93 -8.41 51.66
N VAL A 28 54.27 -7.30 52.33
CA VAL A 28 54.89 -6.13 51.71
C VAL A 28 56.36 -6.41 51.39
N GLN A 29 57.06 -7.11 52.28
CA GLN A 29 58.44 -7.52 52.03
C GLN A 29 58.53 -8.49 50.85
N GLU A 30 57.62 -9.47 50.76
CA GLU A 30 57.59 -10.43 49.64
C GLU A 30 57.29 -9.75 48.30
N ALA A 31 56.42 -8.73 48.29
CA ALA A 31 56.15 -7.93 47.10
C ALA A 31 57.35 -7.06 46.70
N ILE A 32 58.06 -6.48 47.66
CA ILE A 32 59.28 -5.70 47.42
C ILE A 32 60.38 -6.59 46.82
N ASP A 33 60.61 -7.78 47.39
CA ASP A 33 61.62 -8.72 46.93
C ASP A 33 61.34 -9.26 45.51
N GLN A 34 60.06 -9.35 45.09
CA GLN A 34 59.69 -9.72 43.72
C GLN A 34 59.94 -8.59 42.70
N VAL A 35 59.72 -7.33 43.09
CA VAL A 35 59.81 -6.17 42.19
C VAL A 35 61.25 -5.62 42.11
N LEU A 36 62.02 -5.76 43.20
CA LEU A 36 63.40 -5.30 43.35
C LEU A 36 64.28 -6.41 43.95
N PRO A 37 64.70 -7.41 43.16
CA PRO A 37 65.60 -8.45 43.65
C PRO A 37 66.98 -7.86 43.94
N SER A 38 67.30 -7.64 45.22
CA SER A 38 68.62 -7.20 45.64
C SER A 38 69.44 -8.35 46.24
N ASN A 39 70.70 -8.44 45.81
CA ASN A 39 71.70 -9.33 46.41
C ASN A 39 72.65 -8.58 47.35
N ASP A 40 72.38 -7.29 47.65
CA ASP A 40 73.22 -6.52 48.56
C ASP A 40 72.91 -6.94 50.01
N PRO A 41 73.91 -7.37 50.80
CA PRO A 41 73.71 -7.68 52.22
C PRO A 41 73.15 -6.49 53.03
N LEU A 42 73.32 -5.25 52.57
CA LEU A 42 72.75 -4.05 53.19
C LEU A 42 71.22 -3.93 53.05
N ASP A 43 70.62 -4.61 52.07
CA ASP A 43 69.18 -4.53 51.80
C ASP A 43 68.37 -5.61 52.54
N ARG A 44 69.06 -6.46 53.32
CA ARG A 44 68.43 -7.56 54.05
C ARG A 44 67.75 -7.06 55.34
N PRO A 45 66.54 -7.54 55.67
CA PRO A 45 65.83 -7.14 56.89
C PRO A 45 66.53 -7.59 58.17
N ASP A 46 67.41 -8.60 58.10
CA ASP A 46 68.22 -9.13 59.21
C ASP A 46 69.66 -8.57 59.24
N PHE A 47 69.90 -7.40 58.63
CA PHE A 47 71.24 -6.83 58.53
C PHE A 47 71.89 -6.63 59.90
N ASN A 48 72.97 -7.37 60.16
CA ASN A 48 73.80 -7.19 61.34
C ASN A 48 75.09 -6.43 60.98
N PRO A 49 75.26 -5.18 61.47
CA PRO A 49 76.43 -4.37 61.14
C PRO A 49 77.72 -4.98 61.67
N VAL A 50 77.68 -5.70 62.79
CA VAL A 50 78.87 -6.32 63.40
C VAL A 50 79.35 -7.48 62.55
N ASP A 51 78.44 -8.35 62.10
CA ASP A 51 78.78 -9.48 61.21
C ASP A 51 79.28 -8.97 59.86
N TYR A 52 78.64 -7.93 59.31
CA TYR A 52 79.08 -7.31 58.07
C TYR A 52 80.49 -6.71 58.17
N ILE A 53 80.79 -5.96 59.24
CA ILE A 53 82.14 -5.43 59.49
C ILE A 53 83.16 -6.57 59.66
N ASN A 54 82.79 -7.65 60.37
CA ASN A 54 83.64 -8.82 60.55
C ASN A 54 83.88 -9.59 59.24
N THR A 55 82.94 -9.56 58.29
CA THR A 55 83.18 -10.11 56.93
C THR A 55 84.13 -9.24 56.10
N LEU A 56 84.12 -7.92 56.31
CA LEU A 56 85.03 -6.99 55.63
C LEU A 56 86.44 -7.01 56.23
N PHE A 57 86.57 -7.24 57.54
CA PHE A 57 87.84 -7.30 58.27
C PHE A 57 87.96 -8.57 59.15
N PRO A 58 88.18 -9.76 58.57
CA PRO A 58 88.16 -11.02 59.32
C PRO A 58 89.35 -11.22 60.27
N THR A 59 90.47 -10.52 60.05
CA THR A 59 91.70 -10.63 60.85
C THR A 59 92.32 -9.25 61.08
N GLU A 60 93.12 -9.10 62.14
CA GLU A 60 93.78 -7.82 62.48
C GLU A 60 94.68 -7.27 61.37
N GLN A 61 95.22 -8.13 60.49
CA GLN A 61 96.01 -7.72 59.33
C GLN A 61 95.16 -7.04 58.24
N SER A 62 93.87 -7.34 58.15
CA SER A 62 92.94 -6.75 57.18
C SER A 62 92.65 -5.26 57.47
N LEU A 63 92.87 -4.79 58.71
CA LEU A 63 92.71 -3.39 59.11
C LEU A 63 93.69 -2.45 58.38
N ALA A 64 94.77 -2.97 57.81
CA ALA A 64 95.69 -2.18 56.99
C ALA A 64 95.01 -1.56 55.74
N ASN A 65 93.91 -2.15 55.26
CA ASN A 65 93.17 -1.70 54.08
C ASN A 65 91.90 -0.89 54.41
N ILE A 66 91.79 -0.39 55.65
CA ILE A 66 90.57 0.30 56.12
C ILE A 66 90.23 1.53 55.28
N ASP A 67 91.23 2.33 54.92
CA ASP A 67 91.04 3.55 54.14
C ASP A 67 90.50 3.26 52.73
N ASP A 68 90.91 2.16 52.11
CA ASP A 68 90.42 1.75 50.78
C ASP A 68 88.95 1.29 50.83
N VAL A 69 88.57 0.55 51.87
CA VAL A 69 87.18 0.09 52.07
C VAL A 69 86.28 1.28 52.39
N VAL A 70 86.72 2.17 53.28
CA VAL A 70 86.02 3.42 53.60
C VAL A 70 85.87 4.29 52.36
N GLY A 71 86.91 4.39 51.52
CA GLY A 71 86.87 5.10 50.24
C GLY A 71 85.83 4.53 49.28
N LYS A 72 85.74 3.20 49.14
CA LYS A 72 84.72 2.52 48.31
C LYS A 72 83.31 2.75 48.85
N ILE A 73 83.10 2.67 50.16
CA ILE A 73 81.80 2.95 50.78
C ILE A 73 81.40 4.40 50.54
N ARG A 74 82.30 5.36 50.76
CA ARG A 74 82.05 6.79 50.48
C ARG A 74 81.71 7.05 49.00
N LEU A 75 82.38 6.36 48.07
CA LEU A 75 82.06 6.47 46.65
C LEU A 75 80.69 5.89 46.32
N LYS A 76 80.33 4.75 46.92
CA LYS A 76 78.99 4.15 46.80
C LYS A 76 77.90 5.08 47.33
N ILE A 77 78.10 5.66 48.51
CA ILE A 77 77.18 6.65 49.10
C ILE A 77 76.99 7.82 48.13
N ARG A 78 78.08 8.40 47.63
CA ARG A 78 77.99 9.53 46.69
C ARG A 78 77.25 9.17 45.40
N LYS A 79 77.46 7.95 44.88
CA LYS A 79 76.78 7.48 43.67
C LYS A 79 75.28 7.27 43.92
N LEU A 80 74.92 6.67 45.05
CA LEU A 80 73.53 6.50 45.45
C LEU A 80 72.84 7.85 45.66
N ASP A 81 73.50 8.82 46.30
CA ASP A 81 72.96 10.18 46.45
C ASP A 81 72.68 10.86 45.10
N GLU A 82 73.55 10.64 44.10
CA GLU A 82 73.37 11.16 42.74
C GLU A 82 72.21 10.47 42.00
N GLU A 83 72.08 9.15 42.16
CA GLU A 83 70.96 8.36 41.60
C GLU A 83 69.62 8.75 42.25
N ILE A 84 69.57 8.84 43.59
CA ILE A 84 68.41 9.33 44.35
C ILE A 84 68.04 10.73 43.89
N GLY A 85 69.03 11.64 43.79
CA GLY A 85 68.82 13.00 43.31
C GLY A 85 68.21 13.05 41.91
N THR A 86 68.60 12.13 41.02
CA THR A 86 68.07 12.04 39.65
C THR A 86 66.64 11.51 39.63
N VAL A 87 66.36 10.46 40.41
CA VAL A 87 65.02 9.85 40.50
C VAL A 87 64.02 10.80 41.14
N VAL A 88 64.39 11.47 42.24
CA VAL A 88 63.53 12.44 42.92
C VAL A 88 63.19 13.60 42.00
N ARG A 89 64.17 14.14 41.26
CA ARG A 89 63.92 15.21 40.28
C ARG A 89 63.07 14.74 39.09
N GLY A 90 63.25 13.51 38.64
CA GLY A 90 62.45 12.90 37.56
C GLY A 90 60.99 12.66 37.96
N GLN A 91 60.76 12.20 39.19
CA GLN A 91 59.44 11.98 39.78
C GLN A 91 58.62 13.27 39.89
N THR A 92 59.23 14.38 40.33
CA THR A 92 58.54 15.67 40.47
C THR A 92 57.94 16.15 39.14
N ASN A 93 58.71 16.06 38.05
CA ASN A 93 58.25 16.49 36.73
C ASN A 93 57.16 15.58 36.14
N VAL A 94 57.26 14.26 36.34
CA VAL A 94 56.25 13.32 35.83
C VAL A 94 54.93 13.45 36.59
N GLY A 95 54.98 13.68 37.90
CA GLY A 95 53.79 13.94 38.73
C GLY A 95 53.07 15.22 38.31
N GLU A 96 53.81 16.31 38.07
CA GLU A 96 53.23 17.58 37.64
C GLU A 96 52.60 17.50 36.24
N ASN A 97 53.30 16.88 35.29
CA ASN A 97 52.77 16.65 33.93
C ASN A 97 51.54 15.72 33.94
N GLY A 98 51.54 14.67 34.76
CA GLY A 98 50.39 13.78 34.93
C GLY A 98 49.17 14.50 35.51
N ARG A 99 49.39 15.37 36.51
CA ARG A 99 48.32 16.19 37.11
C ARG A 99 47.75 17.18 36.10
N GLN A 100 48.60 17.82 35.30
CA GLN A 100 48.17 18.75 34.26
C GLN A 100 47.37 18.05 33.15
N ALA A 101 47.82 16.89 32.67
CA ALA A 101 47.11 16.11 31.67
C ALA A 101 45.73 15.64 32.17
N LEU A 102 45.62 15.27 33.46
CA LEU A 102 44.36 14.90 34.08
C LEU A 102 43.40 16.09 34.17
N GLU A 103 43.90 17.27 34.54
CA GLU A 103 43.12 18.50 34.61
C GLU A 103 42.59 18.93 33.23
N GLU A 104 43.44 18.85 32.20
CA GLU A 104 43.04 19.10 30.81
C GLU A 104 41.97 18.10 30.32
N ALA A 105 42.13 16.80 30.63
CA ALA A 105 41.14 15.78 30.30
C ALA A 105 39.80 16.03 31.01
N GLN A 106 39.83 16.39 32.31
CA GLN A 106 38.63 16.70 33.08
C GLN A 106 37.88 17.91 32.49
N LYS A 107 38.63 18.95 32.08
CA LYS A 107 38.06 20.13 31.43
C LYS A 107 37.43 19.78 30.07
N ALA A 108 38.11 18.98 29.25
CA ALA A 108 37.59 18.53 27.96
C ALA A 108 36.30 17.68 28.12
N ILE A 109 36.24 16.83 29.15
CA ILE A 109 35.05 16.04 29.48
C ILE A 109 33.90 16.95 29.90
N GLN A 110 34.14 17.97 30.73
CA GLN A 110 33.12 18.95 31.11
C GLN A 110 32.59 19.74 29.90
N GLU A 111 33.47 20.16 29.00
CA GLU A 111 33.06 20.80 27.75
C GLU A 111 32.23 19.86 26.86
N LEU A 112 32.59 18.58 26.79
CA LEU A 112 31.84 17.57 26.04
C LEU A 112 30.45 17.36 26.62
N PHE A 113 30.31 17.22 27.94
CA PHE A 113 29.02 17.12 28.61
C PHE A 113 28.13 18.33 28.34
N SER A 114 28.72 19.54 28.36
CA SER A 114 28.01 20.77 28.01
C SER A 114 27.49 20.71 26.56
N LYS A 115 28.35 20.32 25.61
CA LYS A 115 27.96 20.20 24.19
C LYS A 115 26.89 19.13 23.96
N ILE A 116 26.99 17.98 24.63
CA ILE A 116 25.98 16.92 24.53
C ILE A 116 24.63 17.42 25.07
N LYS A 117 24.65 18.15 26.19
CA LYS A 117 23.44 18.75 26.75
C LYS A 117 22.82 19.77 25.79
N ASP A 118 23.63 20.65 25.20
CA ASP A 118 23.16 21.63 24.22
C ASP A 118 22.57 20.95 22.97
N ILE A 119 23.19 19.87 22.49
CA ILE A 119 22.68 19.08 21.35
C ILE A 119 21.35 18.43 21.72
N LYS A 120 21.24 17.84 22.92
CA LYS A 120 20.00 17.23 23.40
C LYS A 120 18.87 18.25 23.48
N ASP A 121 19.12 19.41 24.09
CA ASP A 121 18.13 20.47 24.24
C ASP A 121 17.69 21.03 22.87
N LYS A 122 18.62 21.12 21.90
CA LYS A 122 18.28 21.51 20.52
C LYS A 122 17.49 20.43 19.78
N ALA A 123 17.84 19.15 19.97
CA ALA A 123 17.14 18.03 19.36
C ALA A 123 15.70 17.94 19.88
N GLU A 124 15.49 18.12 21.18
CA GLU A 124 14.15 18.13 21.80
C GLU A 124 13.29 19.27 21.27
N LYS A 125 13.84 20.49 21.19
CA LYS A 125 13.15 21.64 20.56
C LYS A 125 12.85 21.40 19.08
N SER A 126 13.77 20.76 18.36
CA SER A 126 13.57 20.41 16.94
C SER A 126 12.48 19.36 16.77
N GLU A 127 12.41 18.37 17.67
CA GLU A 127 11.37 17.35 17.66
C GLU A 127 9.99 17.97 17.94
N GLU A 128 9.89 18.83 18.94
CA GLU A 128 8.65 19.57 19.25
C GLU A 128 8.19 20.41 18.05
N MET A 129 9.10 21.17 17.44
CA MET A 129 8.81 21.97 16.25
C MET A 129 8.29 21.10 15.09
N VAL A 130 8.92 19.95 14.83
CA VAL A 130 8.47 19.03 13.77
C VAL A 130 7.11 18.41 14.09
N LYS A 131 6.84 18.08 15.35
CA LYS A 131 5.51 17.60 15.79
C LYS A 131 4.42 18.65 15.56
N GLU A 132 4.71 19.92 15.82
CA GLU A 132 3.76 21.00 15.54
C GLU A 132 3.52 21.17 14.04
N ILE A 133 4.59 21.21 13.24
CA ILE A 133 4.48 21.33 11.78
C ILE A 133 3.65 20.17 11.19
N THR A 134 3.90 18.94 11.62
CA THR A 134 3.15 17.77 11.14
C THR A 134 1.70 17.76 11.59
N ARG A 135 1.40 18.26 12.80
CA ARG A 135 0.02 18.49 13.27
C ARG A 135 -0.70 19.48 12.36
N ASP A 136 -0.07 20.61 12.04
CA ASP A 136 -0.67 21.66 11.23
C ASP A 136 -0.87 21.20 9.78
N ILE A 137 0.09 20.47 9.21
CA ILE A 137 -0.06 19.81 7.90
C ILE A 137 -1.27 18.87 7.90
N LYS A 138 -1.45 18.08 8.96
CA LYS A 138 -2.61 17.17 9.07
C LYS A 138 -3.92 17.95 9.15
N GLN A 139 -3.99 19.03 9.92
CA GLN A 139 -5.18 19.88 9.98
C GLN A 139 -5.50 20.51 8.62
N LEU A 140 -4.48 20.97 7.90
CA LEU A 140 -4.64 21.53 6.56
C LEU A 140 -5.11 20.49 5.54
N ASP A 141 -4.64 19.24 5.65
CA ASP A 141 -5.11 18.13 4.83
C ASP A 141 -6.58 17.77 5.12
N HIS A 142 -7.00 17.78 6.39
CA HIS A 142 -8.41 17.66 6.75
C HIS A 142 -9.25 18.79 6.15
N ALA A 143 -8.81 20.05 6.29
CA ALA A 143 -9.50 21.20 5.71
C ALA A 143 -9.60 21.10 4.19
N LYS A 144 -8.51 20.75 3.51
CA LYS A 144 -8.49 20.52 2.05
C LYS A 144 -9.50 19.45 1.65
N ARG A 145 -9.47 18.29 2.32
CA ARG A 145 -10.38 17.17 2.02
C ARG A 145 -11.84 17.56 2.23
N HIS A 146 -12.16 18.27 3.32
CA HIS A 146 -13.51 18.79 3.57
C HIS A 146 -13.94 19.80 2.51
N LEU A 147 -13.09 20.76 2.14
CA LEU A 147 -13.38 21.74 1.08
C LEU A 147 -13.60 21.07 -0.26
N THR A 148 -12.74 20.12 -0.65
CA THR A 148 -12.91 19.35 -1.90
C THR A 148 -14.23 18.59 -1.89
N SER A 149 -14.57 17.91 -0.79
CA SER A 149 -15.85 17.19 -0.65
C SER A 149 -17.04 18.14 -0.78
N SER A 150 -16.99 19.31 -0.15
CA SER A 150 -18.04 20.33 -0.22
C SER A 150 -18.21 20.88 -1.63
N ILE A 151 -17.10 21.18 -2.34
CA ILE A 151 -17.12 21.65 -3.73
C ILE A 151 -17.74 20.59 -4.65
N ILE A 152 -17.34 19.32 -4.52
CA ILE A 152 -17.90 18.22 -5.34
C ILE A 152 -19.42 18.09 -5.08
N THR A 153 -19.83 18.09 -3.81
CA THR A 153 -21.25 17.98 -3.42
C THR A 153 -22.06 19.16 -3.99
N LEU A 154 -21.53 20.38 -3.91
CA LEU A 154 -22.18 21.56 -4.44
C LEU A 154 -22.27 21.53 -5.97
N ASN A 155 -21.22 21.08 -6.67
CA ASN A 155 -21.24 20.90 -8.11
C ASN A 155 -22.29 19.86 -8.52
N HIS A 156 -22.42 18.75 -7.80
CA HIS A 156 -23.45 17.74 -8.03
C HIS A 156 -24.86 18.33 -7.82
N LEU A 157 -25.06 19.16 -6.79
CA LEU A 157 -26.32 19.87 -6.55
C LEU A 157 -26.62 20.89 -7.67
N HIS A 158 -25.60 21.64 -8.10
CA HIS A 158 -25.72 22.56 -9.24
C HIS A 158 -26.07 21.82 -10.53
N MET A 159 -25.48 20.65 -10.79
CA MET A 159 -25.86 19.82 -11.94
C MET A 159 -27.33 19.40 -11.88
N LEU A 160 -27.84 18.98 -10.71
CA LEU A 160 -29.27 18.68 -10.54
C LEU A 160 -30.17 19.89 -10.83
N ASN A 161 -29.75 21.09 -10.44
CA ASN A 161 -30.55 22.31 -10.60
C ASN A 161 -30.47 22.90 -12.03
N SER A 162 -29.26 22.96 -12.61
CA SER A 162 -29.02 23.55 -13.93
C SER A 162 -29.56 22.68 -15.07
N ALA A 163 -29.60 21.37 -14.87
CA ALA A 163 -30.10 20.44 -15.88
C ALA A 163 -31.63 20.45 -16.03
N ALA A 164 -32.37 21.16 -15.17
CA ALA A 164 -33.80 21.42 -15.37
C ALA A 164 -34.11 22.32 -16.59
N VAL A 165 -33.09 22.90 -17.25
CA VAL A 165 -33.24 23.95 -18.27
C VAL A 165 -32.82 23.50 -19.69
N SER A 166 -32.27 22.28 -19.88
CA SER A 166 -31.82 21.82 -21.20
C SER A 166 -32.51 20.53 -21.65
N THR A 167 -33.61 20.69 -22.39
CA THR A 167 -34.57 19.65 -22.81
C THR A 167 -34.07 18.73 -23.96
N SER A 168 -32.82 18.84 -24.39
CA SER A 168 -32.37 18.29 -25.69
C SER A 168 -31.54 17.01 -25.62
N LYS A 169 -31.18 16.50 -24.43
CA LYS A 169 -30.38 15.26 -24.27
C LYS A 169 -30.76 14.44 -23.02
N TRP A 170 -31.96 13.87 -23.02
CA TRP A 170 -32.53 13.14 -21.86
C TRP A 170 -31.69 11.94 -21.38
N GLN A 171 -30.96 11.25 -22.25
CA GLN A 171 -30.04 10.16 -21.83
C GLN A 171 -28.86 10.65 -21.01
N THR A 172 -28.14 11.66 -21.52
CA THR A 172 -27.00 12.25 -20.82
C THR A 172 -27.45 12.89 -19.50
N TYR A 173 -28.67 13.44 -19.49
CA TYR A 173 -29.34 13.94 -18.29
C TYR A 173 -29.60 12.83 -17.26
N LEU A 174 -30.38 11.80 -17.61
CA LEU A 174 -30.75 10.76 -16.65
C LEU A 174 -29.53 9.99 -16.15
N GLN A 175 -28.52 9.76 -17.00
CA GLN A 175 -27.29 9.09 -16.59
C GLN A 175 -26.49 9.95 -15.61
N GLY A 176 -26.37 11.25 -15.88
CA GLY A 176 -25.72 12.20 -14.97
C GLY A 176 -26.46 12.34 -13.65
N VAL A 177 -27.79 12.41 -13.69
CA VAL A 177 -28.65 12.52 -12.51
C VAL A 177 -28.60 11.25 -11.66
N LEU A 178 -28.59 10.06 -12.26
CA LEU A 178 -28.45 8.80 -11.52
C LEU A 178 -27.09 8.69 -10.81
N ASN A 179 -26.01 9.02 -11.51
CA ASN A 179 -24.66 9.05 -10.92
C ASN A 179 -24.58 10.05 -9.75
N VAL A 180 -25.26 11.19 -9.91
CA VAL A 180 -25.36 12.20 -8.85
C VAL A 180 -26.21 11.70 -7.67
N LEU A 181 -27.31 10.99 -7.91
CA LEU A 181 -28.13 10.40 -6.85
C LEU A 181 -27.37 9.37 -6.02
N GLU A 182 -26.51 8.55 -6.63
CA GLU A 182 -25.65 7.59 -5.92
C GLU A 182 -24.71 8.30 -4.94
N HIS A 183 -24.12 9.43 -5.36
CA HIS A 183 -23.32 10.27 -4.47
C HIS A 183 -24.13 10.88 -3.31
N PHE A 184 -25.44 11.08 -3.49
CA PHE A 184 -26.35 11.65 -2.49
C PHE A 184 -26.91 10.65 -1.48
N ASP A 185 -26.68 9.34 -1.65
CA ASP A 185 -27.19 8.32 -0.72
C ASP A 185 -26.72 8.57 0.72
N ARG A 186 -25.48 9.01 0.91
CA ARG A 186 -24.92 9.36 2.24
C ARG A 186 -25.53 10.63 2.85
N TYR A 187 -26.27 11.41 2.07
CA TYR A 187 -26.89 12.67 2.48
C TYR A 187 -28.42 12.59 2.58
N MET A 188 -29.00 11.39 2.46
CA MET A 188 -30.46 11.16 2.52
C MET A 188 -31.12 11.51 3.86
N ALA A 189 -30.32 11.72 4.91
CA ALA A 189 -30.81 12.25 6.17
C ALA A 189 -31.31 13.70 6.06
N ILE A 190 -30.85 14.45 5.05
CA ILE A 190 -31.26 15.83 4.80
C ILE A 190 -32.61 15.83 4.06
N PRO A 191 -33.70 16.36 4.65
CA PRO A 191 -35.04 16.27 4.07
C PRO A 191 -35.16 16.83 2.65
N GLN A 192 -34.47 17.92 2.34
CA GLN A 192 -34.49 18.56 1.02
C GLN A 192 -33.85 17.69 -0.06
N ILE A 193 -32.77 16.99 0.27
CA ILE A 193 -32.09 16.07 -0.66
C ILE A 193 -32.97 14.84 -0.89
N LYS A 194 -33.58 14.32 0.18
CA LYS A 194 -34.55 13.23 0.07
C LYS A 194 -35.73 13.61 -0.83
N GLN A 195 -36.35 14.77 -0.62
CA GLN A 195 -37.44 15.27 -1.47
C GLN A 195 -37.02 15.42 -2.94
N LEU A 196 -35.79 15.88 -3.21
CA LEU A 196 -35.28 15.99 -4.57
C LEU A 196 -35.07 14.61 -5.20
N SER A 197 -34.52 13.65 -4.45
CA SER A 197 -34.37 12.26 -4.89
C SER A 197 -35.73 11.61 -5.19
N ASP A 198 -36.72 11.80 -4.31
CA ASP A 198 -38.07 11.28 -4.49
C ASP A 198 -38.73 11.87 -5.75
N LYS A 199 -38.55 13.18 -6.00
CA LYS A 199 -39.02 13.82 -7.25
C LYS A 199 -38.35 13.24 -8.49
N VAL A 200 -37.05 12.99 -8.46
CA VAL A 200 -36.35 12.37 -9.60
C VAL A 200 -36.89 10.96 -9.85
N LYS A 201 -37.09 10.15 -8.80
CA LYS A 201 -37.68 8.81 -8.93
C LYS A 201 -39.11 8.86 -9.48
N GLN A 202 -39.90 9.86 -9.05
CA GLN A 202 -41.23 10.10 -9.59
C GLN A 202 -41.19 10.43 -11.08
N ILE A 203 -40.32 11.36 -11.51
CA ILE A 203 -40.14 11.70 -12.93
C ILE A 203 -39.70 10.48 -13.74
N GLN A 204 -38.82 9.63 -13.20
CA GLN A 204 -38.42 8.39 -13.85
C GLN A 204 -39.60 7.42 -14.05
N ALA A 205 -40.45 7.26 -13.04
CA ALA A 205 -41.63 6.41 -13.13
C ALA A 205 -42.67 6.96 -14.13
N GLU A 206 -42.90 8.27 -14.10
CA GLU A 206 -43.79 8.96 -15.05
C GLU A 206 -43.26 8.84 -16.48
N LEU A 207 -41.97 9.08 -16.69
CA LEU A 207 -41.32 8.95 -18.00
C LEU A 207 -41.36 7.51 -18.52
N GLY A 208 -41.10 6.52 -17.66
CA GLY A 208 -41.22 5.10 -18.04
C GLY A 208 -42.65 4.73 -18.46
N THR A 209 -43.65 5.26 -17.74
CA THR A 209 -45.08 5.06 -18.08
C THR A 209 -45.42 5.73 -19.41
N GLN A 210 -44.96 6.97 -19.62
CA GLN A 210 -45.20 7.72 -20.85
C GLN A 210 -44.54 7.04 -22.06
N ILE A 211 -43.27 6.64 -21.95
CA ILE A 211 -42.59 5.91 -23.02
C ILE A 211 -43.37 4.63 -23.35
N THR A 212 -43.79 3.87 -22.34
CA THR A 212 -44.56 2.64 -22.57
C THR A 212 -45.86 2.93 -23.35
N ALA A 213 -46.60 3.97 -22.95
CA ALA A 213 -47.82 4.38 -23.65
C ALA A 213 -47.55 4.85 -25.10
N ASP A 214 -46.49 5.63 -25.31
CA ASP A 214 -46.08 6.10 -26.64
C ASP A 214 -45.73 4.92 -27.56
N PHE A 215 -45.06 3.88 -27.03
CA PHE A 215 -44.83 2.63 -27.76
C PHE A 215 -46.17 1.94 -28.08
N GLU A 216 -47.07 1.77 -27.11
CA GLU A 216 -48.37 1.13 -27.36
C GLU A 216 -49.18 1.84 -28.46
N GLU A 217 -49.28 3.17 -28.39
CA GLU A 217 -49.98 3.98 -29.39
C GLU A 217 -49.33 3.87 -30.77
N SER A 218 -48.00 3.90 -30.83
CA SER A 218 -47.25 3.86 -32.10
C SER A 218 -47.39 2.53 -32.84
N PHE A 219 -47.55 1.40 -32.12
CA PHE A 219 -47.63 0.07 -32.73
C PHE A 219 -49.04 -0.55 -32.75
N GLN A 220 -50.02 -0.02 -31.99
CA GLN A 220 -51.41 -0.51 -32.01
C GLN A 220 -52.41 0.49 -32.57
N GLY A 221 -52.02 1.75 -32.79
CA GLY A 221 -52.91 2.79 -33.31
C GLY A 221 -53.41 2.54 -34.74
N PRO A 222 -54.43 3.30 -35.22
CA PRO A 222 -54.97 3.18 -36.58
C PRO A 222 -53.90 3.32 -37.68
N SER A 223 -52.84 4.08 -37.37
CA SER A 223 -51.69 4.36 -38.24
C SER A 223 -50.64 3.24 -38.26
N ALA A 224 -50.70 2.27 -37.34
CA ALA A 224 -49.72 1.18 -37.22
C ALA A 224 -49.61 0.32 -38.50
N LYS A 225 -50.66 0.31 -39.33
CA LYS A 225 -50.66 -0.37 -40.64
C LYS A 225 -49.58 0.13 -41.61
N TYR A 226 -49.13 1.37 -41.46
CA TYR A 226 -48.10 1.99 -42.30
C TYR A 226 -46.74 2.11 -41.59
N GLY A 227 -46.63 1.55 -40.39
CA GLY A 227 -45.47 1.71 -39.51
C GLY A 227 -45.54 2.98 -38.63
N PRO A 228 -44.77 3.02 -37.53
CA PRO A 228 -44.75 4.17 -36.63
C PRO A 228 -44.18 5.39 -37.36
N SER A 229 -44.88 6.53 -37.36
CA SER A 229 -44.41 7.76 -38.04
C SER A 229 -43.31 8.50 -37.27
N ASN A 230 -43.08 8.11 -36.01
CA ASN A 230 -42.19 8.72 -35.03
C ASN A 230 -40.93 7.88 -34.74
N LEU A 231 -40.42 7.11 -35.72
CA LEU A 231 -39.29 6.17 -35.53
C LEU A 231 -38.07 6.77 -34.82
N LYS A 232 -37.70 8.01 -35.16
CA LYS A 232 -36.56 8.69 -34.54
C LYS A 232 -36.78 8.94 -33.04
N GLN A 233 -38.00 9.33 -32.65
CA GLN A 233 -38.34 9.56 -31.25
C GLN A 233 -38.38 8.25 -30.48
N LEU A 234 -38.88 7.17 -31.07
CA LEU A 234 -38.87 5.84 -30.47
C LEU A 234 -37.43 5.31 -30.27
N ALA A 235 -36.55 5.54 -31.25
CA ALA A 235 -35.13 5.17 -31.11
C ALA A 235 -34.44 5.96 -30.00
N GLU A 236 -34.71 7.27 -29.90
CA GLU A 236 -34.21 8.11 -28.79
C GLU A 236 -34.77 7.66 -27.44
N ALA A 237 -36.03 7.23 -27.39
CA ALA A 237 -36.69 6.70 -26.20
C ALA A 237 -36.11 5.35 -25.76
N CYS A 238 -35.75 4.44 -26.68
CA CYS A 238 -35.07 3.18 -26.34
C CYS A 238 -33.79 3.42 -25.55
N LEU A 239 -33.03 4.42 -25.94
CA LEU A 239 -31.79 4.75 -25.27
C LEU A 239 -32.04 5.39 -23.88
N VAL A 240 -33.15 6.12 -23.69
CA VAL A 240 -33.59 6.57 -22.36
C VAL A 240 -34.00 5.37 -21.49
N VAL A 241 -34.69 4.38 -22.06
CA VAL A 241 -35.09 3.16 -21.35
C VAL A 241 -33.89 2.36 -20.84
N ASN A 242 -32.74 2.41 -21.51
CA ASN A 242 -31.50 1.78 -21.00
C ASN A 242 -31.00 2.39 -19.70
N VAL A 243 -31.35 3.65 -19.42
CA VAL A 243 -30.93 4.39 -18.22
C VAL A 243 -32.00 4.31 -17.13
N LEU A 244 -33.26 4.06 -17.49
CA LEU A 244 -34.36 3.88 -16.55
C LEU A 244 -34.28 2.54 -15.80
N ASP A 245 -35.24 2.32 -14.89
CA ASP A 245 -35.38 1.04 -14.19
C ASP A 245 -35.45 -0.13 -15.20
N PRO A 246 -34.61 -1.17 -15.06
CA PRO A 246 -34.63 -2.36 -15.92
C PRO A 246 -36.00 -3.03 -16.05
N LYS A 247 -36.91 -2.80 -15.09
CA LYS A 247 -38.31 -3.22 -15.18
C LYS A 247 -39.02 -2.63 -16.39
N VAL A 248 -38.87 -1.33 -16.67
CA VAL A 248 -39.53 -0.67 -17.82
C VAL A 248 -39.10 -1.32 -19.12
N LYS A 249 -37.80 -1.58 -19.27
CA LYS A 249 -37.24 -2.32 -20.41
C LYS A 249 -37.88 -3.70 -20.56
N ARG A 250 -37.97 -4.48 -19.47
CA ARG A 250 -38.58 -5.81 -19.47
C ARG A 250 -40.06 -5.76 -19.86
N ASP A 251 -40.80 -4.79 -19.35
CA ASP A 251 -42.24 -4.63 -19.61
C ASP A 251 -42.47 -4.30 -21.10
N ILE A 252 -41.72 -3.33 -21.66
CA ILE A 252 -41.78 -2.98 -23.09
C ILE A 252 -41.41 -4.18 -23.98
N LEU A 253 -40.30 -4.86 -23.68
CA LEU A 253 -39.86 -6.03 -24.44
C LEU A 253 -40.89 -7.16 -24.40
N GLY A 254 -41.41 -7.48 -23.21
CA GLY A 254 -42.40 -8.52 -23.02
C GLY A 254 -43.72 -8.22 -23.74
N TRP A 255 -44.17 -6.97 -23.70
CA TRP A 255 -45.33 -6.52 -24.46
C TRP A 255 -45.09 -6.60 -25.97
N PHE A 256 -43.96 -6.09 -26.46
CA PHE A 256 -43.67 -6.04 -27.88
C PHE A 256 -43.51 -7.45 -28.49
N VAL A 257 -42.84 -8.36 -27.79
CA VAL A 257 -42.73 -9.77 -28.22
C VAL A 257 -44.11 -10.42 -28.31
N LYS A 258 -44.99 -10.20 -27.33
CA LYS A 258 -46.37 -10.70 -27.37
C LYS A 258 -47.15 -10.10 -28.53
N LEU A 259 -46.96 -8.82 -28.83
CA LEU A 259 -47.58 -8.17 -29.98
C LEU A 259 -47.16 -8.84 -31.29
N GLN A 260 -45.86 -9.11 -31.48
CA GLN A 260 -45.35 -9.79 -32.68
C GLN A 260 -45.89 -11.22 -32.83
N LEU A 261 -46.18 -11.91 -31.72
CA LEU A 261 -46.68 -13.29 -31.72
C LEU A 261 -48.22 -13.40 -31.62
N SER A 262 -48.93 -12.28 -31.59
CA SER A 262 -50.40 -12.27 -31.47
C SER A 262 -51.11 -12.92 -32.67
N GLU A 263 -50.59 -12.74 -33.88
CA GLU A 263 -51.12 -13.42 -35.08
C GLU A 263 -50.83 -14.92 -35.04
N TYR A 264 -49.67 -15.32 -34.52
CA TYR A 264 -49.27 -16.72 -34.42
C TYR A 264 -50.22 -17.53 -33.54
N THR A 265 -50.61 -16.98 -32.39
CA THR A 265 -51.51 -17.66 -31.44
C THR A 265 -52.89 -17.90 -32.04
N VAL A 266 -53.36 -17.03 -32.93
CA VAL A 266 -54.64 -17.19 -33.63
C VAL A 266 -54.50 -18.18 -34.80
N LEU A 267 -53.48 -18.02 -35.64
CA LEU A 267 -53.30 -18.87 -36.84
C LEU A 267 -53.09 -20.35 -36.51
N PHE A 268 -52.44 -20.63 -35.38
CA PHE A 268 -52.11 -22.00 -34.98
C PHE A 268 -52.78 -22.40 -33.65
N ALA A 269 -53.93 -21.80 -33.37
CA ALA A 269 -54.82 -22.21 -32.29
C ALA A 269 -55.25 -23.68 -32.45
N GLU A 270 -55.67 -24.29 -31.34
CA GLU A 270 -55.93 -25.74 -31.27
C GLU A 270 -57.03 -26.23 -32.24
N ASP A 271 -57.96 -25.36 -32.61
CA ASP A 271 -59.08 -25.60 -33.53
C ASP A 271 -58.69 -25.48 -35.02
N GLN A 272 -57.48 -25.00 -35.31
CA GLN A 272 -57.04 -24.77 -36.68
C GLN A 272 -56.34 -25.99 -37.27
N ASP A 273 -56.77 -26.44 -38.46
CA ASP A 273 -56.18 -27.59 -39.17
C ASP A 273 -54.69 -27.42 -39.52
N VAL A 274 -54.19 -26.19 -39.53
CA VAL A 274 -52.78 -25.86 -39.77
C VAL A 274 -51.91 -26.03 -38.52
N ALA A 275 -52.52 -26.23 -37.35
CA ALA A 275 -51.85 -26.37 -36.07
C ALA A 275 -51.30 -27.78 -35.82
N TRP A 276 -51.78 -28.79 -36.55
CA TRP A 276 -51.37 -30.19 -36.39
C TRP A 276 -49.93 -30.47 -36.85
N LEU A 277 -49.37 -31.58 -36.37
CA LEU A 277 -47.97 -31.97 -36.58
C LEU A 277 -47.59 -32.20 -38.05
N ASP A 278 -48.56 -32.55 -38.90
CA ASP A 278 -48.35 -32.79 -40.33
C ASP A 278 -47.89 -31.52 -41.08
N LYS A 279 -48.16 -30.35 -40.51
CA LYS A 279 -47.83 -29.02 -41.05
C LYS A 279 -46.90 -28.23 -40.13
N ILE A 280 -46.09 -28.90 -39.31
CA ILE A 280 -45.17 -28.24 -38.37
C ILE A 280 -44.16 -27.30 -39.06
N ASP A 281 -43.81 -27.60 -40.31
CA ASP A 281 -43.01 -26.77 -41.19
C ASP A 281 -43.63 -25.40 -41.46
N ARG A 282 -44.96 -25.28 -41.43
CA ARG A 282 -45.66 -23.97 -41.53
C ARG A 282 -45.35 -23.07 -40.34
N ARG A 283 -45.25 -23.61 -39.12
CA ARG A 283 -44.86 -22.84 -37.92
C ARG A 283 -43.46 -22.27 -38.08
N TYR A 284 -42.51 -23.09 -38.54
CA TYR A 284 -41.12 -22.67 -38.77
C TYR A 284 -40.98 -21.70 -39.96
N ALA A 285 -41.78 -21.87 -41.01
CA ALA A 285 -41.82 -20.91 -42.12
C ALA A 285 -42.41 -19.56 -41.67
N TRP A 286 -43.44 -19.59 -40.81
CA TRP A 286 -44.06 -18.39 -40.27
C TRP A 286 -43.04 -17.56 -39.47
N ILE A 287 -42.39 -18.15 -38.47
CA ILE A 287 -41.43 -17.41 -37.62
C ILE A 287 -40.25 -16.85 -38.42
N LYS A 288 -39.73 -17.59 -39.41
CA LYS A 288 -38.68 -17.08 -40.30
C LYS A 288 -39.14 -15.82 -41.05
N ARG A 289 -40.38 -15.82 -41.57
CA ARG A 289 -40.95 -14.65 -42.26
C ARG A 289 -41.16 -13.48 -41.30
N THR A 290 -41.65 -13.76 -40.10
CA THR A 290 -41.89 -12.75 -39.06
C THR A 290 -40.59 -12.09 -38.63
N LEU A 291 -39.52 -12.86 -38.38
CA LEU A 291 -38.20 -12.32 -38.01
C LEU A 291 -37.62 -11.42 -39.10
N VAL A 292 -37.68 -11.84 -40.37
CA VAL A 292 -37.23 -11.01 -41.50
C VAL A 292 -38.06 -9.72 -41.59
N SER A 293 -39.39 -9.81 -41.52
CA SER A 293 -40.24 -8.63 -41.54
C SER A 293 -40.00 -7.69 -40.35
N PHE A 294 -39.65 -8.24 -39.18
CA PHE A 294 -39.31 -7.45 -38.01
C PHE A 294 -38.00 -6.68 -38.22
N GLU A 295 -36.94 -7.37 -38.67
CA GLU A 295 -35.63 -6.77 -38.91
C GLU A 295 -35.69 -5.66 -39.97
N GLU A 296 -36.45 -5.87 -41.04
CA GLU A 296 -36.66 -4.86 -42.09
C GLU A 296 -37.40 -3.62 -41.59
N LYS A 297 -38.46 -3.80 -40.79
CA LYS A 297 -39.34 -2.70 -40.37
C LYS A 297 -38.83 -1.95 -39.13
N PHE A 298 -38.26 -2.67 -38.18
CA PHE A 298 -38.03 -2.17 -36.82
C PHE A 298 -36.58 -2.36 -36.33
N GLY A 299 -35.73 -3.07 -37.07
CA GLY A 299 -34.37 -3.39 -36.65
C GLY A 299 -33.50 -2.17 -36.34
N HIS A 300 -33.81 -1.00 -36.91
CA HIS A 300 -33.08 0.24 -36.69
C HIS A 300 -33.60 1.09 -35.51
N ILE A 301 -34.77 0.76 -34.95
CA ILE A 301 -35.37 1.49 -33.83
C ILE A 301 -34.78 1.00 -32.50
N PHE A 302 -34.56 -0.30 -32.40
CA PHE A 302 -34.13 -0.95 -31.16
C PHE A 302 -32.61 -1.11 -31.11
N PRO A 303 -31.98 -0.89 -29.95
CA PRO A 303 -30.57 -1.19 -29.76
C PRO A 303 -30.27 -2.67 -30.00
N VAL A 304 -29.12 -2.96 -30.61
CA VAL A 304 -28.73 -4.34 -30.98
C VAL A 304 -28.61 -5.22 -29.73
N GLU A 305 -28.17 -4.65 -28.61
CA GLU A 305 -28.01 -5.33 -27.33
C GLU A 305 -29.35 -5.81 -26.73
N TRP A 306 -30.48 -5.35 -27.27
CA TRP A 306 -31.81 -5.80 -26.85
C TRP A 306 -32.22 -7.11 -27.52
N GLU A 307 -31.44 -7.65 -28.46
CA GLU A 307 -31.58 -9.00 -29.03
C GLU A 307 -33.04 -9.42 -29.24
N ILE A 308 -33.86 -8.54 -29.82
CA ILE A 308 -35.32 -8.71 -29.86
C ILE A 308 -35.69 -9.89 -30.75
N SER A 309 -34.99 -10.08 -31.86
CA SER A 309 -35.16 -11.25 -32.73
C SER A 309 -34.98 -12.56 -31.97
N GLU A 310 -34.00 -12.64 -31.07
CA GLU A 310 -33.78 -13.82 -30.23
C GLU A 310 -34.94 -13.99 -29.23
N ARG A 311 -35.37 -12.91 -28.57
CA ARG A 311 -36.49 -12.95 -27.61
C ARG A 311 -37.81 -13.37 -28.26
N ILE A 312 -38.11 -12.90 -29.47
CA ILE A 312 -39.28 -13.35 -30.26
C ILE A 312 -39.18 -14.85 -30.54
N CYS A 313 -37.99 -15.33 -30.92
CA CYS A 313 -37.76 -16.73 -31.22
C CYS A 313 -37.94 -17.63 -30.00
N ILE A 314 -37.44 -17.21 -28.83
CA ILE A 314 -37.61 -17.93 -27.56
C ILE A 314 -39.09 -18.05 -27.21
N GLU A 315 -39.82 -16.94 -27.20
CA GLU A 315 -41.25 -16.95 -26.85
C GLU A 315 -42.07 -17.76 -27.87
N PHE A 316 -41.71 -17.70 -29.16
CA PHE A 316 -42.30 -18.57 -30.19
C PHE A 316 -42.09 -20.06 -29.86
N CYS A 317 -40.87 -20.47 -29.49
CA CYS A 317 -40.57 -21.85 -29.12
C CYS A 317 -41.37 -22.29 -27.88
N GLU A 318 -41.47 -21.41 -26.88
CA GLU A 318 -42.24 -21.64 -25.65
C GLU A 318 -43.74 -21.83 -25.92
N ILE A 319 -44.35 -20.94 -26.71
CA ILE A 319 -45.75 -21.06 -27.14
C ILE A 319 -45.93 -22.35 -27.95
N THR A 320 -45.04 -22.62 -28.91
CA THR A 320 -45.12 -23.79 -29.78
C THR A 320 -45.07 -25.09 -28.99
N ARG A 321 -44.14 -25.19 -28.03
CA ARG A 321 -44.03 -26.35 -27.13
C ARG A 321 -45.32 -26.57 -26.36
N ARG A 322 -45.88 -25.50 -25.78
CA ARG A 322 -47.10 -25.55 -24.97
C ARG A 322 -48.31 -25.98 -25.81
N GLU A 323 -48.52 -25.36 -26.96
CA GLU A 323 -49.66 -25.64 -27.84
C GLU A 323 -49.56 -27.03 -28.49
N LEU A 324 -48.38 -27.43 -28.98
CA LEU A 324 -48.19 -28.78 -29.50
C LEU A 324 -48.42 -29.85 -28.44
N SER A 325 -47.97 -29.63 -27.20
CA SER A 325 -48.22 -30.58 -26.10
C SER A 325 -49.71 -30.80 -25.86
N LYS A 326 -50.52 -29.73 -25.87
CA LYS A 326 -51.98 -29.82 -25.71
C LYS A 326 -52.65 -30.53 -26.89
N ILE A 327 -52.30 -30.14 -28.11
CA ILE A 327 -52.88 -30.68 -29.34
C ILE A 327 -52.55 -32.18 -29.47
N MET A 328 -51.30 -32.57 -29.20
CA MET A 328 -50.86 -33.98 -29.21
C MET A 328 -51.55 -34.81 -28.13
N ALA A 329 -51.78 -34.25 -26.94
CA ALA A 329 -52.50 -34.94 -25.88
C ALA A 329 -53.96 -35.23 -26.27
N LYS A 330 -54.64 -34.29 -26.95
CA LYS A 330 -56.04 -34.47 -27.40
C LYS A 330 -56.18 -35.48 -28.54
N ARG A 331 -55.23 -35.50 -29.48
CA ARG A 331 -55.26 -36.35 -30.68
C ARG A 331 -54.25 -37.49 -30.61
N ALA A 332 -54.00 -38.02 -29.40
CA ALA A 332 -52.98 -39.03 -29.16
C ALA A 332 -53.15 -40.29 -30.02
N THR A 333 -54.39 -40.67 -30.33
CA THR A 333 -54.73 -41.83 -31.17
C THR A 333 -54.39 -41.63 -32.65
N GLU A 334 -54.21 -40.40 -33.10
CA GLU A 334 -53.90 -40.05 -34.50
C GLU A 334 -52.39 -39.93 -34.75
N ILE A 335 -51.57 -40.15 -33.72
CA ILE A 335 -50.12 -40.06 -33.79
C ILE A 335 -49.55 -41.40 -34.27
N ASP A 336 -48.86 -41.39 -35.40
CA ASP A 336 -48.09 -42.53 -35.89
C ASP A 336 -46.58 -42.24 -35.93
N VAL A 337 -45.78 -43.30 -36.11
CA VAL A 337 -44.31 -43.21 -36.13
C VAL A 337 -43.81 -42.35 -37.30
N LYS A 338 -44.49 -42.37 -38.45
CA LYS A 338 -44.06 -41.62 -39.64
C LYS A 338 -44.25 -40.11 -39.45
N LEU A 339 -45.37 -39.72 -38.87
CA LEU A 339 -45.71 -38.36 -38.51
C LEU A 339 -44.73 -37.81 -37.47
N LEU A 340 -44.39 -38.61 -36.44
CA LEU A 340 -43.40 -38.23 -35.44
C LEU A 340 -42.00 -38.06 -36.04
N LEU A 341 -41.54 -39.01 -36.85
CA LEU A 341 -40.24 -38.91 -37.54
C LEU A 341 -40.18 -37.68 -38.44
N PHE A 342 -41.24 -37.41 -39.20
CA PHE A 342 -41.37 -36.20 -39.99
C PHE A 342 -41.25 -34.94 -39.12
N ALA A 343 -42.03 -34.86 -38.04
CA ALA A 343 -42.03 -33.70 -37.17
C ALA A 343 -40.66 -33.47 -36.52
N ILE A 344 -40.07 -34.51 -35.91
CA ILE A 344 -38.76 -34.44 -35.25
C ILE A 344 -37.68 -34.01 -36.24
N GLN A 345 -37.66 -34.55 -37.46
CA GLN A 345 -36.68 -34.16 -38.47
C GLN A 345 -36.82 -32.68 -38.84
N ARG A 346 -38.06 -32.18 -39.01
CA ARG A 346 -38.31 -30.76 -39.30
C ARG A 346 -37.91 -29.86 -38.13
N THR A 347 -38.22 -30.26 -36.90
CA THR A 347 -37.87 -29.54 -35.68
C THR A 347 -36.36 -29.47 -35.49
N SER A 348 -35.64 -30.59 -35.62
CA SER A 348 -34.18 -30.63 -35.47
C SER A 348 -33.45 -29.76 -36.50
N ASN A 349 -33.94 -29.72 -37.75
CA ASN A 349 -33.40 -28.83 -38.78
C ASN A 349 -33.61 -27.35 -38.42
N PHE A 350 -34.76 -27.01 -37.83
CA PHE A 350 -35.08 -25.66 -37.38
C PHE A 350 -34.24 -25.24 -36.16
N GLU A 351 -34.12 -26.12 -35.16
CA GLU A 351 -33.27 -25.90 -33.98
C GLU A 351 -31.82 -25.65 -34.38
N SER A 352 -31.29 -26.45 -35.32
CA SER A 352 -29.93 -26.27 -35.86
C SER A 352 -29.74 -24.93 -36.56
N LEU A 353 -30.80 -24.37 -37.17
CA LEU A 353 -30.76 -23.06 -37.82
C LEU A 353 -30.72 -21.93 -36.78
N ILE A 354 -31.57 -22.02 -35.75
CA ILE A 354 -31.62 -21.02 -34.67
C ILE A 354 -30.33 -21.03 -33.87
N ALA A 355 -29.80 -22.21 -33.52
CA ALA A 355 -28.55 -22.35 -32.76
C ALA A 355 -27.34 -21.73 -33.49
N LYS A 356 -27.38 -21.67 -34.82
CA LYS A 356 -26.36 -20.97 -35.62
C LYS A 356 -26.60 -19.46 -35.72
N ARG A 357 -27.86 -19.02 -35.62
CA ARG A 357 -28.25 -17.63 -35.81
C ARG A 357 -28.09 -16.80 -34.54
N PHE A 358 -28.36 -17.37 -33.38
CA PHE A 358 -28.41 -16.65 -32.11
C PHE A 358 -27.34 -17.14 -31.14
N THR A 359 -26.91 -16.24 -30.27
CA THR A 359 -25.78 -16.45 -29.33
C THR A 359 -26.20 -17.15 -28.03
N GLY A 360 -27.48 -17.14 -27.68
CA GLY A 360 -28.02 -17.72 -26.45
C GLY A 360 -27.97 -16.79 -25.24
N ILE A 361 -27.59 -15.52 -25.40
CA ILE A 361 -27.40 -14.56 -24.29
C ILE A 361 -28.73 -14.32 -23.55
N THR A 362 -29.84 -14.25 -24.28
CA THR A 362 -31.16 -13.96 -23.68
C THR A 362 -31.77 -15.15 -22.93
N LEU A 363 -31.29 -16.37 -23.18
CA LEU A 363 -31.63 -17.54 -22.37
C LEU A 363 -30.92 -17.52 -21.01
N GLN A 364 -29.72 -16.93 -20.94
CA GLN A 364 -28.92 -16.86 -19.72
C GLN A 364 -29.41 -15.78 -18.74
N GLU A 365 -30.01 -14.69 -19.22
CA GLU A 365 -30.60 -13.64 -18.36
C GLU A 365 -31.77 -14.13 -17.49
N ASN A 366 -32.49 -15.18 -17.91
CA ASN A 366 -33.62 -15.75 -17.17
C ASN A 366 -33.21 -16.77 -16.10
N LEU A 367 -31.92 -17.09 -15.98
CA LEU A 367 -31.38 -17.94 -14.94
C LEU A 367 -30.89 -17.06 -13.77
N PRO A 368 -31.33 -17.28 -12.53
CA PRO A 368 -30.72 -16.60 -11.39
C PRO A 368 -29.23 -16.96 -11.32
N THR A 369 -28.37 -15.95 -11.49
CA THR A 369 -26.92 -16.06 -11.64
C THR A 369 -26.26 -16.95 -10.59
N LYS A 370 -25.78 -18.11 -11.01
CA LYS A 370 -24.48 -18.64 -10.57
C LYS A 370 -23.96 -19.58 -11.64
N VAL A 371 -23.04 -19.10 -12.47
CA VAL A 371 -21.78 -19.74 -12.88
C VAL A 371 -21.15 -18.80 -13.91
N ALA A 372 -19.96 -18.30 -13.55
CA ALA A 372 -19.07 -17.60 -14.47
C ALA A 372 -18.67 -18.55 -15.61
N ILE A 373 -18.83 -18.13 -16.86
CA ILE A 373 -18.15 -18.77 -17.99
C ILE A 373 -17.52 -17.68 -18.85
N THR A 374 -16.19 -17.71 -18.82
CA THR A 374 -15.23 -17.09 -19.72
C THR A 374 -15.58 -17.35 -21.20
N PRO A 375 -15.35 -16.40 -22.12
CA PRO A 375 -15.53 -16.65 -23.55
C PRO A 375 -14.45 -17.61 -24.06
N VAL A 376 -14.88 -18.76 -24.59
CA VAL A 376 -14.01 -19.69 -25.32
C VAL A 376 -13.92 -19.20 -26.77
N MET A 377 -12.78 -18.61 -27.14
CA MET A 377 -12.34 -18.54 -28.53
C MET A 377 -11.32 -19.65 -28.76
N SER A 378 -11.57 -20.49 -29.78
CA SER A 378 -10.73 -21.61 -30.20
C SER A 378 -9.39 -21.17 -30.80
N PRO A 379 -8.35 -22.04 -30.78
CA PRO A 379 -6.96 -21.64 -30.86
C PRO A 379 -6.44 -21.62 -32.31
N THR A 380 -5.64 -20.62 -32.67
CA THR A 380 -4.67 -20.73 -33.77
C THR A 380 -3.53 -19.74 -33.50
N ASN A 381 -2.43 -20.20 -32.91
CA ASN A 381 -1.11 -20.09 -33.55
C ASN A 381 -0.01 -20.78 -32.71
N PRO A 382 0.91 -21.51 -33.36
CA PRO A 382 1.93 -22.32 -32.72
C PRO A 382 3.26 -21.57 -32.73
N PHE A 383 3.57 -20.79 -31.71
CA PHE A 383 4.94 -20.40 -31.33
C PHE A 383 4.87 -19.80 -29.93
N GLU A 384 5.23 -20.61 -28.95
CA GLU A 384 5.54 -20.21 -27.58
C GLU A 384 6.99 -19.73 -27.55
N GLU A 385 7.27 -18.54 -27.04
CA GLU A 385 8.53 -18.30 -26.34
C GLU A 385 8.38 -17.25 -25.22
N ALA A 386 8.75 -17.71 -24.03
CA ALA A 386 8.82 -17.12 -22.70
C ALA A 386 9.10 -15.60 -22.58
N SER A 387 8.41 -14.94 -21.63
CA SER A 387 9.06 -14.23 -20.51
C SER A 387 8.05 -13.71 -19.46
N SER A 388 8.49 -13.77 -18.20
CA SER A 388 7.78 -13.58 -16.93
C SER A 388 7.23 -12.16 -16.68
N PRO A 389 6.24 -11.97 -15.78
CA PRO A 389 5.53 -10.71 -15.54
C PRO A 389 6.31 -9.73 -14.66
N TYR A 390 6.26 -8.44 -15.01
CA TYR A 390 6.52 -7.32 -14.10
C TYR A 390 5.21 -6.90 -13.44
N GLU A 391 5.06 -7.14 -12.13
CA GLU A 391 4.19 -6.35 -11.25
C GLU A 391 5.08 -5.37 -10.46
N PRO A 392 4.69 -4.09 -10.33
CA PRO A 392 5.38 -3.17 -9.43
C PRO A 392 4.84 -3.36 -8.00
N SER A 393 5.66 -3.93 -7.13
CA SER A 393 5.41 -4.03 -5.70
C SER A 393 5.55 -2.65 -5.02
N ASN A 394 4.48 -2.22 -4.35
CA ASN A 394 4.45 -1.10 -3.41
C ASN A 394 5.47 -1.30 -2.28
N PRO A 395 6.41 -0.36 -2.04
CA PRO A 395 7.36 -0.46 -0.95
C PRO A 395 6.91 0.47 0.18
N PHE A 396 6.05 0.01 1.11
CA PHE A 396 5.90 0.54 2.47
C PHE A 396 4.79 -0.21 3.22
N GLU A 397 5.03 -1.47 3.60
CA GLU A 397 4.37 -2.08 4.77
C GLU A 397 5.36 -2.96 5.53
N ASN A 398 5.67 -2.48 6.75
CA ASN A 398 6.06 -3.15 7.99
C ASN A 398 7.00 -4.36 7.98
N GLU A 399 8.10 -4.24 8.73
CA GLU A 399 8.31 -5.10 9.91
C GLU A 399 9.24 -4.43 10.93
N ASN A 400 8.70 -4.20 12.13
CA ASN A 400 9.44 -4.03 13.36
C ASN A 400 9.99 -5.40 13.78
N ALA A 401 11.30 -5.53 13.91
CA ALA A 401 11.93 -6.52 14.78
C ALA A 401 13.30 -5.99 15.24
N GLU A 402 13.40 -5.70 16.53
CA GLU A 402 14.66 -5.49 17.25
C GLU A 402 15.46 -6.80 17.31
N SER A 403 16.76 -6.72 17.01
CA SER A 403 17.79 -7.42 17.81
C SER A 403 19.16 -6.81 17.54
N VAL A 404 19.78 -6.41 18.65
CA VAL A 404 21.11 -5.80 18.83
C VAL A 404 22.21 -6.87 18.78
N GLU A 405 23.33 -6.61 18.10
CA GLU A 405 24.69 -6.96 18.55
C GLU A 405 25.77 -6.27 17.67
N GLU A 406 26.65 -5.49 18.33
CA GLU A 406 27.86 -4.81 17.83
C GLU A 406 29.13 -5.71 18.03
N PRO A 407 30.39 -5.28 17.78
CA PRO A 407 30.98 -4.69 16.58
C PRO A 407 32.36 -5.34 16.23
N LYS A 408 32.91 -5.16 15.02
CA LYS A 408 34.38 -5.23 14.77
C LYS A 408 34.81 -4.31 13.62
N GLU A 409 35.52 -3.24 13.99
CA GLU A 409 36.45 -2.48 13.15
C GLU A 409 37.90 -2.85 13.56
N PRO A 410 39.00 -2.36 12.92
CA PRO A 410 39.10 -1.42 11.79
C PRO A 410 40.09 -1.85 10.69
N CYS A 411 40.13 -1.11 9.58
CA CYS A 411 41.43 -0.83 8.95
C CYS A 411 41.43 0.55 8.27
N ARG A 412 42.58 1.21 8.41
CA ARG A 412 42.79 2.65 8.40
C ARG A 412 43.51 3.06 7.10
N VAL A 413 43.15 4.25 6.61
CA VAL A 413 43.91 5.24 5.79
C VAL A 413 44.60 4.78 4.49
N ASP A 414 44.33 5.46 3.37
CA ASP A 414 45.19 6.58 2.91
C ASP A 414 44.71 7.18 1.57
N LEU A 415 44.58 8.51 1.57
CA LEU A 415 44.55 9.39 0.40
C LEU A 415 45.81 10.24 0.46
N PRO A 416 46.47 10.51 -0.68
CA PRO A 416 47.20 11.76 -0.81
C PRO A 416 46.73 12.59 -2.01
N PHE A 417 46.45 13.85 -1.68
CA PHE A 417 46.45 15.04 -2.53
C PHE A 417 47.70 15.15 -3.44
N HIS A 418 47.57 15.69 -4.66
CA HIS A 418 47.84 17.12 -4.96
C HIS A 418 47.97 17.48 -6.46
N ARG A 419 47.36 18.63 -6.80
CA ARG A 419 47.84 19.77 -7.63
C ARG A 419 47.89 19.67 -9.17
N GLY A 420 47.26 20.67 -9.81
CA GLY A 420 47.79 21.29 -11.04
C GLY A 420 46.78 21.90 -12.03
N PHE A 421 46.26 23.10 -11.74
CA PHE A 421 45.66 24.06 -12.71
C PHE A 421 46.74 24.69 -13.65
N PRO A 422 46.46 25.60 -14.62
CA PRO A 422 45.38 25.82 -15.62
C PRO A 422 45.99 26.12 -17.05
N PRO A 423 45.55 27.13 -17.87
CA PRO A 423 44.40 27.18 -18.81
C PRO A 423 44.79 27.56 -20.28
N THR A 424 43.90 27.37 -21.27
CA THR A 424 44.01 28.05 -22.59
C THR A 424 42.68 28.54 -23.19
N ARG A 425 42.48 29.86 -23.04
CA ARG A 425 42.00 30.89 -24.00
C ARG A 425 41.06 30.58 -25.20
N LYS A 426 39.98 31.38 -25.20
CA LYS A 426 39.49 32.35 -26.23
C LYS A 426 38.79 31.86 -27.52
N SER A 427 37.54 32.29 -27.69
CA SER A 427 37.05 33.28 -28.70
C SER A 427 35.50 33.31 -28.66
N SER A 428 34.79 34.39 -28.32
CA SER A 428 34.62 35.75 -28.86
C SER A 428 33.41 35.91 -29.79
N CYS A 429 32.59 36.92 -29.49
CA CYS A 429 31.54 37.59 -30.29
C CYS A 429 30.21 36.82 -30.52
N ARG A 430 29.01 37.43 -30.46
CA ARG A 430 28.64 38.85 -30.62
C ARG A 430 27.24 39.13 -30.05
N ARG A 431 27.09 40.30 -29.42
CA ARG A 431 25.83 41.02 -29.11
C ARG A 431 25.05 41.42 -30.38
N ARG A 432 23.72 41.43 -30.27
CA ARG A 432 22.71 42.44 -30.72
C ARG A 432 21.37 41.94 -30.14
N GLY A 433 20.52 42.68 -29.43
CA GLY A 433 20.29 44.12 -29.40
C GLY A 433 18.97 44.46 -30.09
N ARG A 434 17.85 44.22 -29.40
CA ARG A 434 16.69 45.13 -29.29
C ARG A 434 15.79 44.67 -28.16
#